data_AF-D3IBX0-F1
#
_entry.id   AF-D3IBX0-F1
#
_cell.length_a   1.000
_cell.length_b   1.000
_cell.length_c   1.000
_cell.angle_alpha   90.00
_cell.angle_beta   90.00
_cell.angle_gamma   90.00
#
_symmetry.space_group_name_H-M   'P 1'
#
loop_
_entity.id
_entity.type
_entity.pdbx_description
1 polymer ?
#
loop_
_entity_poly.entity_id
_entity_poly.type
_entity_poly.pdbx_seq_one_letter_code
_entity_poly.pdbx_strand_id
1 'polypeptide(L)'
;MKKFYSISLLFLLCFMLQAKAQTANPDFKFVTTAGQVIEDGATIKSNKAIDNPYGESGKLIKESFIIENIRKQDYIAYIQYTINSLEGKGLGVCFNGECTEEVGVGTYQIDQQQLLATDQTKYTADVDFTFETKGKASITVQLFYQSILSEDGDPFIAGPKVTYEFTSETTGINTTKATNIAYYNVFNLQGIQVLNKATSLSGLQAGTYIVQAYDNKGLISTTKQIIH
;
A
#
# COMPACT_ATOMS: atom_id res chain seq x y z
N MET A 1 -59.29 21.93 -18.47
CA MET A 1 -58.54 20.69 -18.82
C MET A 1 -57.47 21.01 -19.85
N LYS A 2 -56.20 21.09 -19.46
CA LYS A 2 -55.04 20.95 -20.35
C LYS A 2 -53.86 20.49 -19.48
N LYS A 3 -53.36 19.30 -19.81
CA LYS A 3 -52.33 18.55 -19.11
C LYS A 3 -50.96 19.14 -19.50
N PHE A 4 -50.18 19.63 -18.54
CA PHE A 4 -48.76 19.92 -18.74
C PHE A 4 -47.97 18.81 -18.04
N TYR A 5 -47.69 17.73 -18.77
CA TYR A 5 -46.76 16.71 -18.32
C TYR A 5 -45.34 17.08 -18.77
N SER A 6 -44.42 17.05 -17.80
CA SER A 6 -43.12 16.39 -17.93
C SER A 6 -42.16 16.88 -19.01
N ILE A 7 -41.52 18.03 -18.79
CA ILE A 7 -40.25 18.41 -19.47
C ILE A 7 -39.30 19.06 -18.45
N SER A 8 -38.97 18.37 -17.36
CA SER A 8 -37.88 18.81 -16.46
C SER A 8 -37.10 17.63 -15.84
N LEU A 9 -37.27 16.42 -16.37
CA LEU A 9 -36.55 15.22 -15.94
C LEU A 9 -35.70 14.63 -17.07
N LEU A 10 -35.21 15.48 -17.98
CA LEU A 10 -34.37 15.08 -19.11
C LEU A 10 -33.05 15.87 -19.22
N PHE A 11 -32.71 16.64 -18.19
CA PHE A 11 -31.47 17.45 -18.15
C PHE A 11 -30.53 17.07 -17.00
N LEU A 12 -30.76 15.92 -16.35
CA LEU A 12 -29.99 15.46 -15.18
C LEU A 12 -29.28 14.11 -15.43
N LEU A 13 -28.95 13.79 -16.69
CA LEU A 13 -28.34 12.50 -17.07
C LEU A 13 -27.09 12.61 -17.97
N CYS A 14 -26.55 13.81 -18.20
CA CYS A 14 -25.37 13.99 -19.08
C CYS A 14 -24.09 14.49 -18.38
N PHE A 15 -23.99 14.43 -17.04
CA PHE A 15 -22.78 14.83 -16.31
C PHE A 15 -21.99 13.67 -15.66
N MET A 16 -22.38 12.43 -15.92
CA MET A 16 -21.61 11.27 -15.50
C MET A 16 -21.18 10.52 -16.77
N LEU A 17 -19.91 10.14 -16.84
CA LEU A 17 -19.21 9.48 -17.96
C LEU A 17 -18.32 10.41 -18.81
N GLN A 18 -17.40 11.13 -18.16
CA GLN A 18 -16.01 11.11 -18.62
C GLN A 18 -15.17 10.28 -17.67
N ALA A 19 -15.58 9.03 -17.42
CA ALA A 19 -14.62 8.00 -17.09
C ALA A 19 -13.92 7.70 -18.42
N LYS A 20 -12.70 8.23 -18.64
CA LYS A 20 -11.90 7.79 -19.77
C LYS A 20 -11.80 6.28 -19.68
N ALA A 21 -12.29 5.62 -20.73
CA ALA A 21 -12.26 4.18 -20.86
C ALA A 21 -10.83 3.70 -20.59
N GLN A 22 -10.69 2.78 -19.63
CA GLN A 22 -9.48 1.99 -19.47
C GLN A 22 -9.21 1.32 -20.82
N THR A 23 -8.11 1.68 -21.47
CA THR A 23 -7.76 1.13 -22.78
C THR A 23 -7.72 -0.39 -22.67
N ALA A 24 -8.50 -1.09 -23.50
CA ALA A 24 -8.57 -2.55 -23.56
C ALA A 24 -7.21 -3.22 -23.86
N ASN A 25 -6.16 -2.43 -24.07
CA ASN A 25 -4.80 -2.88 -24.33
C ASN A 25 -3.80 -1.82 -23.80
N PRO A 26 -3.44 -1.87 -22.50
CA PRO A 26 -2.59 -0.86 -21.88
C PRO A 26 -1.15 -0.96 -22.40
N ASP A 27 -0.46 0.18 -22.51
CA ASP A 27 0.94 0.19 -22.97
C ASP A 27 1.93 -0.19 -21.87
N PHE A 28 1.51 -0.02 -20.62
CA PHE A 28 2.28 -0.35 -19.42
C PHE A 28 1.44 -1.14 -18.43
N LYS A 29 2.10 -2.00 -17.65
CA LYS A 29 1.54 -2.58 -16.43
C LYS A 29 2.56 -2.50 -15.31
N PHE A 30 2.06 -2.48 -14.08
CA PHE A 30 2.89 -2.67 -12.90
C PHE A 30 2.96 -4.15 -12.56
N VAL A 31 4.15 -4.61 -12.18
CA VAL A 31 4.36 -5.97 -11.68
C VAL A 31 5.17 -5.93 -10.39
N THR A 32 4.86 -6.81 -9.45
CA THR A 32 5.67 -6.99 -8.25
C THR A 32 7.07 -7.49 -8.63
N THR A 33 8.02 -7.38 -7.72
CA THR A 33 9.37 -7.94 -7.91
C THR A 33 9.37 -9.47 -8.08
N ALA A 34 8.30 -10.15 -7.67
CA ALA A 34 8.07 -11.58 -7.90
C ALA A 34 7.42 -11.88 -9.27
N GLY A 35 7.12 -10.87 -10.08
CA GLY A 35 6.55 -10.99 -11.43
C GLY A 35 5.03 -11.12 -11.48
N GLN A 36 4.32 -10.81 -10.40
CA GLN A 36 2.85 -10.82 -10.38
C GLN A 36 2.31 -9.45 -10.83
N VAL A 37 1.27 -9.44 -11.66
CA VAL A 37 0.64 -8.19 -12.09
C VAL A 37 -0.02 -7.48 -10.91
N ILE A 38 0.20 -6.17 -10.82
CA ILE A 38 -0.54 -5.26 -9.94
C ILE A 38 -1.65 -4.64 -10.80
N GLU A 39 -2.89 -4.95 -10.45
CA GLU A 39 -4.05 -4.42 -11.16
C GLU A 39 -4.12 -2.89 -11.05
N ASP A 40 -4.52 -2.25 -12.14
CA ASP A 40 -4.66 -0.79 -12.17
C ASP A 40 -5.73 -0.33 -11.16
N GLY A 41 -5.35 0.61 -10.29
CA GLY A 41 -6.18 1.07 -9.19
C GLY A 41 -6.14 0.20 -7.94
N ALA A 42 -5.29 -0.84 -7.89
CA ALA A 42 -5.14 -1.68 -6.70
C ALA A 42 -4.68 -0.88 -5.47
N THR A 43 -5.16 -1.31 -4.30
CA THR A 43 -4.67 -0.86 -3.00
C THR A 43 -3.92 -2.00 -2.32
N ILE A 44 -2.65 -1.77 -2.00
CA ILE A 44 -1.75 -2.71 -1.34
C ILE A 44 -1.55 -2.26 0.11
N LYS A 45 -1.73 -3.17 1.05
CA LYS A 45 -1.49 -2.93 2.48
C LYS A 45 -0.12 -3.45 2.87
N SER A 46 0.68 -2.59 3.48
CA SER A 46 2.09 -2.86 3.76
C SER A 46 2.42 -2.56 5.22
N ASN A 47 2.95 -3.58 5.89
CA ASN A 47 3.27 -3.51 7.33
C ASN A 47 4.58 -4.21 7.69
N LYS A 48 5.38 -4.57 6.69
CA LYS A 48 6.68 -5.22 6.88
C LYS A 48 7.74 -4.17 7.19
N ALA A 49 7.79 -3.75 8.44
CA ALA A 49 8.76 -2.79 8.92
C ALA A 49 10.15 -3.44 9.08
N ILE A 50 11.17 -2.76 8.56
CA ILE A 50 12.59 -3.04 8.77
C ILE A 50 13.23 -1.86 9.52
N ASP A 51 14.42 -2.08 10.08
CA ASP A 51 15.22 -0.96 10.58
C ASP A 51 15.69 -0.10 9.40
N ASN A 52 15.72 1.22 9.58
CA ASN A 52 16.04 2.14 8.49
C ASN A 52 17.48 1.86 7.98
N PRO A 53 17.64 1.39 6.72
CA PRO A 53 18.95 1.03 6.18
C PRO A 53 19.84 2.23 5.86
N TYR A 54 19.28 3.46 5.86
CA TYR A 54 19.99 4.68 5.51
C TYR A 54 20.75 5.31 6.71
N GLY A 55 20.82 4.62 7.85
CA GLY A 55 21.60 5.03 9.02
C GLY A 55 20.91 6.03 9.93
N GLU A 56 19.67 6.38 9.65
CA GLU A 56 18.85 7.23 10.51
C GLU A 56 18.14 6.43 11.59
N SER A 57 17.84 7.07 12.73
CA SER A 57 17.01 6.44 13.75
C SER A 57 15.60 6.20 13.22
N GLY A 58 15.06 5.01 13.46
CA GLY A 58 13.68 4.67 13.15
C GLY A 58 13.55 3.40 12.31
N LYS A 59 12.37 3.25 11.72
CA LYS A 59 11.96 2.11 10.90
C LYS A 59 11.49 2.58 9.55
N LEU A 60 11.48 1.65 8.61
CA LEU A 60 11.09 1.85 7.23
C LEU A 60 10.17 0.70 6.78
N ILE A 61 9.12 1.00 6.02
CA ILE A 61 8.40 0.01 5.21
C ILE A 61 8.67 0.35 3.75
N LYS A 62 9.19 -0.62 3.00
CA LYS A 62 9.55 -0.49 1.58
C LYS A 62 8.60 -1.31 0.73
N GLU A 63 8.14 -0.73 -0.36
CA GLU A 63 7.49 -1.44 -1.45
C GLU A 63 8.19 -1.11 -2.77
N SER A 64 8.27 -2.11 -3.65
CA SER A 64 8.91 -1.97 -4.95
C SER A 64 8.08 -2.63 -6.02
N PHE A 65 7.99 -1.99 -7.18
CA PHE A 65 7.34 -2.56 -8.36
C PHE A 65 8.13 -2.24 -9.62
N ILE A 66 7.93 -3.08 -10.63
CA ILE A 66 8.52 -2.93 -11.95
C ILE A 66 7.44 -2.35 -12.87
N ILE A 67 7.87 -1.44 -13.74
CA ILE A 67 7.06 -0.84 -14.80
C ILE A 67 7.41 -1.57 -16.09
N GLU A 68 6.50 -2.42 -16.57
CA GLU A 68 6.72 -3.23 -17.77
C GLU A 68 6.12 -2.53 -19.00
N ASN A 69 6.97 -2.24 -19.98
CA ASN A 69 6.59 -1.70 -21.28
C ASN A 69 6.06 -2.82 -22.20
N ILE A 70 4.74 -2.94 -22.29
CA ILE A 70 4.08 -4.04 -23.02
C ILE A 70 4.24 -3.85 -24.54
N ARG A 71 4.26 -2.60 -25.01
CA ARG A 71 4.36 -2.28 -26.44
C ARG A 71 5.77 -2.44 -27.00
N LYS A 72 6.79 -2.42 -26.15
CA LYS A 72 8.20 -2.37 -26.55
C LYS A 72 8.45 -1.21 -27.52
N GLN A 73 8.01 -0.03 -27.11
CA GLN A 73 8.22 1.23 -27.83
C GLN A 73 8.92 2.24 -26.92
N ASP A 74 9.55 3.25 -27.50
CA ASP A 74 10.19 4.30 -26.73
C ASP A 74 9.15 5.34 -26.26
N TYR A 75 9.21 5.69 -24.98
CA TYR A 75 8.35 6.68 -24.33
C TYR A 75 9.18 7.67 -23.52
N ILE A 76 8.61 8.86 -23.30
CA ILE A 76 8.96 9.74 -22.19
C ILE A 76 7.91 9.51 -21.11
N ALA A 77 8.31 9.31 -19.86
CA ALA A 77 7.39 9.06 -18.77
C ALA A 77 7.84 9.72 -17.47
N TYR A 78 6.90 9.98 -16.57
CA TYR A 78 7.18 10.41 -15.20
C TYR A 78 6.22 9.72 -14.23
N ILE A 79 6.61 9.70 -12.95
CA ILE A 79 5.74 9.28 -11.87
C ILE A 79 5.18 10.52 -11.18
N GLN A 80 3.86 10.62 -11.14
CA GLN A 80 3.18 11.50 -10.21
C GLN A 80 2.73 10.68 -9.01
N TYR A 81 2.91 11.20 -7.81
CA TYR A 81 2.40 10.58 -6.60
C TYR A 81 1.66 11.58 -5.73
N THR A 82 0.63 11.09 -5.03
CA THR A 82 -0.14 11.87 -4.07
C THR A 82 -0.06 11.21 -2.71
N ILE A 83 0.53 11.90 -1.75
CA ILE A 83 0.51 11.52 -0.34
C ILE A 83 -0.84 11.92 0.21
N ASN A 84 -1.72 10.93 0.42
CA ASN A 84 -3.09 11.12 0.88
C ASN A 84 -3.17 11.35 2.39
N SER A 85 -2.25 10.75 3.15
CA SER A 85 -2.12 10.91 4.60
C SER A 85 -0.71 10.54 5.03
N LEU A 86 -0.16 11.25 6.02
CA LEU A 86 1.16 10.95 6.58
C LEU A 86 1.16 11.18 8.10
N GLU A 87 1.28 10.08 8.84
CA GLU A 87 1.59 10.02 10.27
C GLU A 87 2.92 9.28 10.41
N GLY A 88 4.04 9.98 10.21
CA GLY A 88 5.39 9.40 10.22
C GLY A 88 6.43 10.49 10.03
N LYS A 89 7.63 10.12 9.59
CA LYS A 89 8.69 11.07 9.24
C LYS A 89 8.54 11.58 7.81
N GLY A 90 8.42 10.65 6.86
CA GLY A 90 8.38 10.98 5.44
C GLY A 90 7.99 9.80 4.56
N LEU A 91 7.74 10.14 3.30
CA LEU A 91 7.56 9.20 2.20
C LEU A 91 8.54 9.53 1.09
N GLY A 92 9.38 8.56 0.75
CA GLY A 92 10.25 8.60 -0.40
C GLY A 92 9.64 7.88 -1.59
N VAL A 93 9.77 8.44 -2.80
CA VAL A 93 9.47 7.73 -4.04
C VAL A 93 10.69 7.80 -4.95
N CYS A 94 11.11 6.65 -5.46
CA CYS A 94 12.16 6.58 -6.46
C CYS A 94 11.60 6.07 -7.79
N PHE A 95 12.10 6.59 -8.89
CA PHE A 95 11.85 6.10 -10.25
C PHE A 95 13.18 5.97 -10.98
N ASN A 96 13.56 4.72 -11.29
CA ASN A 96 14.79 4.40 -12.02
C ASN A 96 16.07 5.02 -11.41
N GLY A 97 16.12 5.12 -10.07
CA GLY A 97 17.26 5.63 -9.32
C GLY A 97 17.18 7.11 -8.95
N GLU A 98 16.28 7.90 -9.55
CA GLU A 98 15.98 9.25 -9.10
C GLU A 98 14.94 9.21 -7.99
N CYS A 99 15.20 9.90 -6.88
CA CYS A 99 14.38 9.81 -5.68
C CYS A 99 13.99 11.19 -5.17
N THR A 100 12.78 11.29 -4.64
CA THR A 100 12.26 12.41 -3.85
C THR A 100 11.87 11.93 -2.46
N GLU A 101 11.92 12.80 -1.45
CA GLU A 101 11.41 12.53 -0.12
C GLU A 101 10.55 13.70 0.35
N GLU A 102 9.35 13.39 0.83
CA GLU A 102 8.37 14.38 1.23
C GLU A 102 7.89 14.13 2.65
N VAL A 103 7.77 15.21 3.42
CA VAL A 103 7.34 15.19 4.83
C VAL A 103 5.91 15.69 5.02
N GLY A 104 5.14 15.84 3.93
CA GLY A 104 3.79 16.39 3.95
C GLY A 104 2.84 15.79 2.92
N VAL A 105 1.54 15.91 3.21
CA VAL A 105 0.45 15.57 2.29
C VAL A 105 0.48 16.52 1.09
N GLY A 106 0.29 15.97 -0.11
CA GLY A 106 0.36 16.75 -1.34
C GLY A 106 0.52 15.87 -2.58
N THR A 107 0.50 16.51 -3.74
CA THR A 107 0.81 15.87 -5.03
C THR A 107 2.17 16.36 -5.50
N TYR A 108 3.00 15.42 -5.89
CA TYR A 108 4.39 15.62 -6.27
C TYR A 108 4.68 14.80 -7.53
N GLN A 109 5.81 15.08 -8.14
CA GLN A 109 6.22 14.45 -9.39
C GLN A 109 7.73 14.26 -9.39
N ILE A 110 8.16 13.10 -9.90
CA ILE A 110 9.56 12.84 -10.25
C ILE A 110 9.80 13.35 -11.67
N ASP A 111 11.02 13.83 -11.95
CA ASP A 111 11.40 14.29 -13.28
C ASP A 111 11.18 13.23 -14.37
N GLN A 112 11.03 13.72 -15.61
CA GLN A 112 10.74 12.87 -16.76
C GLN A 112 11.95 11.99 -17.11
N GLN A 113 11.66 10.73 -17.43
CA GLN A 113 12.61 9.68 -17.78
C GLN A 113 12.26 9.09 -19.14
N GLN A 114 13.28 8.67 -19.90
CA GLN A 114 13.06 7.93 -21.13
C GLN A 114 12.93 6.42 -20.85
N LEU A 115 11.82 5.83 -21.30
CA LEU A 115 11.57 4.39 -21.23
C LEU A 115 11.76 3.78 -22.62
N LEU A 116 12.75 2.91 -22.74
CA LEU A 116 13.21 2.34 -24.00
C LEU A 116 12.47 1.05 -24.36
N ALA A 117 12.44 0.75 -25.65
CA ALA A 117 11.87 -0.42 -26.31
C ALA A 117 12.71 -1.70 -26.14
N THR A 118 13.30 -1.92 -24.96
CA THR A 118 14.17 -3.09 -24.71
C THR A 118 13.67 -3.94 -23.55
N ASP A 119 13.74 -5.26 -23.70
CA ASP A 119 13.44 -6.23 -22.64
C ASP A 119 14.56 -6.33 -21.59
N GLN A 120 15.71 -5.71 -21.85
CA GLN A 120 16.88 -5.77 -20.95
C GLN A 120 16.78 -4.79 -19.79
N THR A 121 16.11 -3.65 -20.00
CA THR A 121 15.99 -2.60 -19.00
C THR A 121 14.71 -2.80 -18.19
N LYS A 122 14.86 -3.08 -16.90
CA LYS A 122 13.73 -3.12 -15.96
C LYS A 122 13.63 -1.76 -15.29
N TYR A 123 12.56 -1.04 -15.58
CA TYR A 123 12.24 0.20 -14.89
C TYR A 123 11.60 -0.13 -13.56
N THR A 124 12.19 0.37 -12.48
CA THR A 124 11.70 0.13 -11.12
C THR A 124 11.22 1.42 -10.49
N ALA A 125 10.21 1.29 -9.65
CA ALA A 125 9.79 2.32 -8.74
C ALA A 125 9.77 1.76 -7.32
N ASP A 126 10.25 2.57 -6.37
CA ASP A 126 10.29 2.25 -4.96
C ASP A 126 9.48 3.27 -4.18
N VAL A 127 8.82 2.83 -3.11
CA VAL A 127 8.08 3.66 -2.18
C VAL A 127 8.54 3.31 -0.76
N ASP A 128 9.13 4.29 -0.08
CA ASP A 128 9.70 4.15 1.24
C ASP A 128 8.91 4.98 2.24
N PHE A 129 8.35 4.34 3.27
CA PHE A 129 7.69 5.03 4.37
C PHE A 129 8.53 4.96 5.65
N THR A 130 8.97 6.11 6.15
CA THR A 130 9.81 6.22 7.35
C THR A 130 9.01 6.68 8.57
N PHE A 131 9.32 6.11 9.74
CA PHE A 131 8.68 6.46 11.01
C PHE A 131 9.58 6.08 12.19
N GLU A 132 9.35 6.66 13.38
CA GLU A 132 10.17 6.35 14.56
C GLU A 132 9.81 4.98 15.17
N THR A 133 8.61 4.88 15.75
CA THR A 133 8.14 3.70 16.49
C THR A 133 6.80 3.20 15.95
N LYS A 134 5.89 4.15 15.72
CA LYS A 134 4.62 3.95 15.04
C LYS A 134 4.48 4.98 13.93
N GLY A 135 3.68 4.60 12.94
CA GLY A 135 3.28 5.46 11.85
C GLY A 135 2.24 4.79 10.97
N LYS A 136 1.56 5.63 10.20
CA LYS A 136 0.56 5.25 9.20
C LYS A 136 0.67 6.21 8.03
N ALA A 137 0.60 5.72 6.81
CA ALA A 137 0.61 6.59 5.64
C ALA A 137 -0.22 5.99 4.51
N SER A 138 -0.63 6.84 3.58
CA SER A 138 -1.29 6.43 2.35
C SER A 138 -0.73 7.26 1.21
N ILE A 139 -0.35 6.59 0.13
CA ILE A 139 0.20 7.22 -1.07
C ILE A 139 -0.35 6.53 -2.31
N THR A 140 -0.75 7.32 -3.29
CA THR A 140 -1.13 6.85 -4.62
C THR A 140 -0.05 7.22 -5.61
N VAL A 141 0.47 6.24 -6.36
CA VAL A 141 1.52 6.41 -7.37
C VAL A 141 0.93 6.11 -8.74
N GLN A 142 1.15 6.99 -9.72
CA GLN A 142 0.63 6.84 -11.08
C GLN A 142 1.70 7.18 -12.12
N LEU A 143 1.81 6.33 -13.14
CA LEU A 143 2.65 6.58 -14.31
C LEU A 143 1.93 7.50 -15.29
N PHE A 144 2.63 8.46 -15.85
CA PHE A 144 2.19 9.25 -17.00
C PHE A 144 3.23 9.11 -18.11
N TYR A 145 2.80 8.89 -19.35
CA TYR A 145 3.72 8.64 -20.47
C TYR A 145 3.23 9.25 -21.78
N GLN A 146 4.15 9.49 -22.70
CA GLN A 146 3.88 9.86 -24.10
C GLN A 146 4.93 9.22 -25.00
N SER A 147 4.57 8.96 -26.26
CA SER A 147 5.54 8.41 -27.22
C SER A 147 6.66 9.44 -27.46
N ILE A 148 7.89 8.99 -27.71
CA ILE A 148 8.95 9.90 -28.18
C ILE A 148 8.65 10.50 -29.57
N LEU A 149 7.64 9.98 -30.26
CA LEU A 149 7.18 10.47 -31.56
C LEU A 149 5.99 11.45 -31.42
N SER A 150 5.54 11.74 -30.20
CA SER A 150 4.49 12.72 -29.94
C SER A 150 4.94 14.13 -30.32
N GLU A 151 3.99 14.96 -30.77
CA GLU A 151 4.25 16.35 -31.14
C GLU A 151 4.37 17.24 -29.88
N ASP A 152 5.06 18.37 -30.01
CA ASP A 152 5.18 19.33 -28.92
C ASP A 152 3.80 19.83 -28.48
N GLY A 153 3.48 19.62 -27.19
CA GLY A 153 2.19 20.01 -26.61
C GLY A 153 1.16 18.88 -26.54
N ASP A 154 1.46 17.69 -27.08
CA ASP A 154 0.64 16.51 -26.82
C ASP A 154 0.59 16.22 -25.31
N PRO A 155 -0.60 15.90 -24.76
CA PRO A 155 -0.71 15.60 -23.36
C PRO A 155 -0.18 14.20 -23.05
N PHE A 156 0.47 14.07 -21.89
CA PHE A 156 0.80 12.76 -21.34
C PHE A 156 -0.47 11.93 -21.11
N ILE A 157 -0.37 10.65 -21.45
CA ILE A 157 -1.38 9.63 -21.22
C ILE A 157 -1.25 9.16 -19.77
N ALA A 158 -2.38 9.13 -19.06
CA ALA A 158 -2.47 8.53 -17.74
C ALA A 158 -2.34 7.00 -17.85
N GLY A 159 -1.31 6.45 -17.23
CA GLY A 159 -1.04 5.03 -17.14
C GLY A 159 -1.56 4.40 -15.86
N PRO A 160 -1.10 3.17 -15.55
CA PRO A 160 -1.52 2.43 -14.37
C PRO A 160 -1.20 3.20 -13.08
N LYS A 161 -2.05 3.00 -12.08
CA LYS A 161 -1.88 3.54 -10.74
C LYS A 161 -1.98 2.46 -9.66
N VAL A 162 -1.30 2.68 -8.55
CA VAL A 162 -1.36 1.82 -7.35
C VAL A 162 -1.42 2.69 -6.11
N THR A 163 -2.15 2.27 -5.09
CA THR A 163 -2.17 2.91 -3.77
C THR A 163 -1.53 2.00 -2.74
N TYR A 164 -0.59 2.54 -1.97
CA TYR A 164 -0.02 1.86 -0.81
C TYR A 164 -0.61 2.44 0.47
N GLU A 165 -1.11 1.56 1.33
CA GLU A 165 -1.52 1.87 2.70
C GLU A 165 -0.50 1.26 3.66
N PHE A 166 0.31 2.12 4.26
CA PHE A 166 1.32 1.72 5.23
C PHE A 166 0.77 1.77 6.64
N THR A 167 1.07 0.73 7.40
CA THR A 167 0.84 0.73 8.85
C THR A 167 2.01 0.07 9.57
N SER A 168 2.56 0.76 10.55
CA SER A 168 3.52 0.20 11.51
C SER A 168 2.88 -0.86 12.41
N GLU A 169 1.54 -0.89 12.50
CA GLU A 169 0.83 -1.95 13.20
C GLU A 169 0.93 -3.22 12.35
N THR A 170 1.77 -4.15 12.78
CA THR A 170 1.64 -5.52 12.30
C THR A 170 0.20 -5.94 12.54
N THR A 171 -0.45 -6.57 11.57
CA THR A 171 -1.70 -7.30 11.78
C THR A 171 -1.40 -8.48 12.71
N GLY A 172 -1.13 -8.18 13.98
CA GLY A 172 -1.23 -9.12 15.06
C GLY A 172 -2.69 -9.51 15.15
N ILE A 173 -2.94 -10.78 15.40
CA ILE A 173 -4.29 -11.31 15.57
C ILE A 173 -5.03 -10.37 16.53
N ASN A 174 -6.12 -9.77 16.04
CA ASN A 174 -6.88 -8.73 16.71
C ASN A 174 -7.01 -9.03 18.21
N THR A 175 -6.49 -8.14 19.02
CA THR A 175 -6.62 -8.13 20.47
C THR A 175 -8.01 -7.64 20.86
N THR A 176 -9.05 -8.34 20.42
CA THR A 176 -10.33 -8.26 21.10
C THR A 176 -10.10 -8.91 22.47
N LYS A 177 -9.98 -8.10 23.52
CA LYS A 177 -9.98 -8.62 24.90
C LYS A 177 -11.25 -9.44 25.07
N ALA A 178 -11.12 -10.77 25.12
CA ALA A 178 -12.28 -11.61 25.24
C ALA A 178 -12.92 -11.39 26.62
N THR A 179 -14.17 -10.98 26.64
CA THR A 179 -14.98 -10.89 27.85
C THR A 179 -15.44 -12.31 28.22
N ASN A 180 -15.24 -12.72 29.48
CA ASN A 180 -15.56 -14.04 30.05
C ASN A 180 -14.52 -15.17 29.82
N ILE A 181 -13.24 -14.87 30.00
CA ILE A 181 -12.16 -15.88 29.93
C ILE A 181 -12.21 -16.76 31.18
N ALA A 182 -12.29 -18.07 30.98
CA ALA A 182 -12.15 -19.09 32.01
C ALA A 182 -10.68 -19.42 32.29
N TYR A 183 -9.86 -19.57 31.25
CA TYR A 183 -8.42 -19.84 31.37
C TYR A 183 -7.63 -19.52 30.10
N TYR A 184 -6.30 -19.53 30.24
CA TYR A 184 -5.32 -19.36 29.18
C TYR A 184 -4.42 -20.58 29.03
N ASN A 185 -4.11 -20.93 27.78
CA ASN A 185 -2.91 -21.69 27.42
C ASN A 185 -1.92 -20.73 26.77
N VAL A 186 -0.66 -20.77 27.19
CA VAL A 186 0.37 -19.84 26.68
C VAL A 186 1.53 -20.64 26.14
N PHE A 187 2.03 -20.23 24.98
CA PHE A 187 3.15 -20.85 24.28
C PHE A 187 4.22 -19.80 24.01
N ASN A 188 5.48 -20.20 24.06
CA ASN A 188 6.57 -19.37 23.53
C ASN A 188 6.59 -19.42 21.99
N LEU A 189 7.47 -18.64 21.36
CA LEU A 189 7.58 -18.57 19.90
C LEU A 189 8.08 -19.87 19.25
N GLN A 190 8.66 -20.79 20.02
CA GLN A 190 9.05 -22.12 19.59
C GLN A 190 7.90 -23.15 19.69
N GLY A 191 6.70 -22.73 20.11
CA GLY A 191 5.54 -23.60 20.25
C GLY A 191 5.52 -24.44 21.53
N ILE A 192 6.42 -24.17 22.48
CA ILE A 192 6.45 -24.86 23.78
C ILE A 192 5.43 -24.20 24.70
N GLN A 193 4.55 -25.01 25.30
CA GLN A 193 3.58 -24.53 26.26
C GLN A 193 4.26 -24.13 27.58
N VAL A 194 4.12 -22.86 27.95
CA VAL A 194 4.70 -22.27 29.17
C VAL A 194 3.66 -22.05 30.26
N LEU A 195 2.37 -21.92 29.92
CA LEU A 195 1.27 -21.96 30.88
C LEU A 195 0.15 -22.87 30.36
N ASN A 196 -0.45 -23.62 31.28
CA ASN A 196 -1.55 -24.54 31.03
C ASN A 196 -2.73 -24.21 31.94
N LYS A 197 -3.89 -23.92 31.34
CA LYS A 197 -5.13 -23.57 32.05
C LYS A 197 -4.95 -22.52 33.16
N ALA A 198 -4.12 -21.52 32.91
CA ALA A 198 -3.88 -20.45 33.88
C ALA A 198 -5.06 -19.46 33.90
N THR A 199 -5.44 -18.94 35.06
CA THR A 199 -6.50 -17.92 35.18
C THR A 199 -5.98 -16.50 34.94
N SER A 200 -4.66 -16.33 34.89
CA SER A 200 -4.00 -15.05 34.58
C SER A 200 -2.69 -15.27 33.84
N LEU A 201 -2.18 -14.21 33.22
CA LEU A 201 -0.85 -14.17 32.60
C LEU A 201 0.22 -13.64 33.56
N SER A 202 -0.15 -13.34 34.81
CA SER A 202 0.75 -12.81 35.82
C SER A 202 1.84 -13.82 36.16
N GLY A 203 3.09 -13.36 36.27
CA GLY A 203 4.25 -14.21 36.57
C GLY A 203 4.98 -14.76 35.35
N LEU A 204 4.49 -14.49 34.12
CA LEU A 204 5.31 -14.63 32.93
C LEU A 204 6.47 -13.65 32.97
N GLN A 205 7.65 -14.12 32.57
CA GLN A 205 8.79 -13.24 32.33
C GLN A 205 8.51 -12.31 31.14
N ALA A 206 9.21 -11.17 31.08
CA ALA A 206 9.14 -10.27 29.95
C ALA A 206 9.52 -11.02 28.65
N GLY A 207 8.70 -10.89 27.62
CA GLY A 207 8.85 -11.68 26.41
C GLY A 207 7.62 -11.67 25.50
N THR A 208 7.73 -12.33 24.35
CA THR A 208 6.63 -12.48 23.39
C THR A 208 6.08 -13.89 23.41
N TYR A 209 4.75 -14.00 23.52
CA TYR A 209 4.04 -15.27 23.67
C TYR A 209 2.86 -15.38 22.71
N ILE A 210 2.43 -16.62 22.44
CA ILE A 210 1.14 -16.94 21.84
C ILE A 210 0.19 -17.32 22.98
N VAL A 211 -0.87 -16.54 23.16
CA VAL A 211 -1.86 -16.70 24.22
C VAL A 211 -3.17 -17.18 23.61
N GLN A 212 -3.57 -18.39 23.96
CA GLN A 212 -4.89 -18.93 23.68
C GLN A 212 -5.79 -18.70 24.89
N ALA A 213 -6.88 -17.96 24.71
CA ALA A 213 -7.89 -17.76 25.73
C ALA A 213 -9.07 -18.70 25.48
N TYR A 214 -9.64 -19.24 26.55
CA TYR A 214 -10.77 -20.15 26.53
C TYR A 214 -11.88 -19.64 27.44
N ASP A 215 -13.13 -19.85 27.04
CA ASP A 215 -14.29 -19.76 27.93
C ASP A 215 -14.80 -21.18 28.25
N ASN A 216 -15.97 -21.28 28.90
CA ASN A 216 -16.58 -22.56 29.23
C ASN A 216 -17.11 -23.33 28.00
N LYS A 217 -17.12 -22.71 26.81
CA LYS A 217 -17.60 -23.29 25.54
C LYS A 217 -16.46 -23.68 24.60
N GLY A 218 -15.25 -23.15 24.77
CA GLY A 218 -14.07 -23.55 23.99
C GLY A 218 -13.04 -22.43 23.82
N LEU A 219 -12.20 -22.58 22.79
CA LEU A 219 -11.21 -21.57 22.41
C LEU A 219 -11.93 -20.33 21.87
N ILE A 220 -11.68 -19.17 22.48
CA ILE A 220 -12.31 -17.90 22.07
C ILE A 220 -11.36 -16.97 21.31
N SER A 221 -10.05 -17.04 21.58
CA SER A 221 -9.06 -16.24 20.85
C SER A 221 -7.68 -16.86 20.92
N THR A 222 -6.89 -16.67 19.87
CA THR A 222 -5.43 -16.88 19.90
C THR A 222 -4.76 -15.57 19.56
N THR A 223 -3.89 -15.05 20.41
CA THR A 223 -3.26 -13.73 20.22
C THR A 223 -1.76 -13.82 20.43
N LYS A 224 -1.01 -12.94 19.76
CA LYS A 224 0.40 -12.71 20.07
C LYS A 224 0.47 -11.57 21.09
N GLN A 225 1.04 -11.82 22.26
CA GLN A 225 1.09 -10.86 23.36
C GLN A 225 2.53 -10.64 23.83
N ILE A 226 2.89 -9.38 24.05
CA ILE A 226 4.16 -8.97 24.65
C ILE A 226 3.90 -8.71 26.14
N ILE A 227 4.66 -9.37 27.00
CA ILE A 227 4.70 -9.14 28.46
C ILE A 227 5.93 -8.27 28.74
N HIS A 228 5.73 -7.21 29.52
CA HIS A 228 6.76 -6.24 29.94
C HIS A 228 7.16 -6.47 31.40
#